data_AF-A0A536USR9-F1
#
_entry.id   AF-A0A536USR9-F1
#
_cell.length_a   1.000
_cell.length_b   1.000
_cell.length_c   1.000
_cell.angle_alpha   90.00
_cell.angle_beta   90.00
_cell.angle_gamma   90.00
#
_symmetry.space_group_name_H-M   'P 1'
#
loop_
_entity.id
_entity.type
_entity.pdbx_description
1 polymer ?
#
loop_
_entity_poly.entity_id
_entity_poly.type
_entity_poly.pdbx_seq_one_letter_code
_entity_poly.pdbx_strand_id
1 'polypeptide(L)'
;MLYQTLAGTFPAGDTDPSTLELYRQRIVSYMVKAAREAKTHTSWLRVNDAYESALVSFVEALLDATPTNAFLGDLRQSCRTFAWYGGLNSVAMALLHFTSPGVPDIYQGSEIGDLSLVDPDNRRPVDYALRRGVLDTLDALANAPPTCARAAGHLPGTAA
;
A
#
# COMPACT_ATOMS: atom_id res chain seq x y z
N MET A 1 7.45 14.87 2.39
CA MET A 1 7.55 13.46 1.97
C MET A 1 6.64 12.55 2.78
N LEU A 2 6.78 12.45 4.12
CA LEU A 2 6.03 11.50 4.95
C LEU A 2 4.52 11.43 4.68
N TYR A 3 3.80 12.56 4.71
CA TYR A 3 2.34 12.53 4.51
C TYR A 3 1.91 12.03 3.13
N GLN A 4 2.70 12.29 2.08
CA GLN A 4 2.44 11.75 0.74
C GLN A 4 2.68 10.24 0.72
N THR A 5 3.74 9.77 1.40
CA THR A 5 3.99 8.34 1.59
C THR A 5 2.82 7.68 2.29
N LEU A 6 2.36 8.25 3.42
CA LEU A 6 1.19 7.75 4.14
C LEU A 6 -0.05 7.72 3.24
N ALA A 7 -0.37 8.82 2.56
CA ALA A 7 -1.53 8.88 1.66
C ALA A 7 -1.46 7.87 0.50
N GLY A 8 -0.27 7.54 0.02
CA GLY A 8 -0.05 6.63 -1.10
C GLY A 8 0.03 5.14 -0.70
N THR A 9 0.36 4.83 0.56
CA THR A 9 0.58 3.43 0.99
C THR A 9 -0.29 2.96 2.15
N PHE A 10 -1.14 3.82 2.71
CA PHE A 10 -2.01 3.42 3.81
C PHE A 10 -2.94 2.28 3.37
N PRO A 11 -3.05 1.18 4.16
CA PRO A 11 -3.89 0.05 3.78
C PRO A 11 -5.35 0.46 3.54
N ALA A 12 -5.92 0.01 2.43
CA ALA A 12 -7.34 0.14 2.17
C ALA A 12 -8.10 -0.99 2.89
N GLY A 13 -9.09 -0.64 3.73
CA GLY A 13 -9.92 -1.58 4.48
C GLY A 13 -9.73 -1.52 6.00
N ASP A 14 -10.41 -2.39 6.73
CA ASP A 14 -10.23 -2.49 8.18
C ASP A 14 -8.81 -2.92 8.52
N THR A 15 -8.09 -2.01 9.16
CA THR A 15 -6.71 -2.23 9.61
C THR A 15 -6.77 -2.74 11.04
N ASP A 16 -6.71 -4.07 11.21
CA ASP A 16 -6.57 -4.66 12.53
C ASP A 16 -5.23 -4.21 13.19
N PRO A 17 -5.09 -4.32 14.52
CA PRO A 17 -3.89 -3.85 15.21
C PRO A 17 -2.57 -4.46 14.70
N SER A 18 -2.58 -5.72 14.24
CA SER A 18 -1.37 -6.38 13.73
C SER A 18 -0.98 -5.85 12.35
N THR A 19 -1.95 -5.61 11.46
CA THR A 19 -1.71 -4.98 10.15
C THR A 19 -1.19 -3.55 10.31
N LEU A 20 -1.73 -2.78 11.25
CA LEU A 20 -1.27 -1.42 11.53
C LEU A 20 0.18 -1.42 12.04
N GLU A 21 0.53 -2.38 12.90
CA GLU A 21 1.88 -2.50 13.44
C GLU A 21 2.91 -2.86 12.36
N LEU A 22 2.59 -3.83 11.49
CA LEU A 22 3.42 -4.16 10.34
C LEU A 22 3.59 -2.95 9.41
N TYR A 23 2.51 -2.19 9.18
CA TYR A 23 2.57 -0.96 8.40
C TYR A 23 3.46 0.10 9.04
N ARG A 24 3.35 0.32 10.35
CA ARG A 24 4.21 1.23 11.11
C ARG A 24 5.69 0.91 10.91
N GLN A 25 6.07 -0.36 11.06
CA GLN A 25 7.45 -0.82 10.89
C GLN A 25 7.98 -0.56 9.47
N ARG A 26 7.15 -0.76 8.45
CA ARG A 26 7.49 -0.44 7.05
C ARG A 26 7.76 1.05 6.86
N ILE A 27 6.88 1.92 7.39
CA ILE A 27 7.04 3.37 7.26
C ILE A 27 8.26 3.87 8.04
N VAL A 28 8.51 3.37 9.25
CA VAL A 28 9.72 3.69 10.03
C VAL A 28 10.98 3.35 9.23
N SER A 29 11.07 2.12 8.71
CA SER A 29 12.22 1.65 7.93
C SER A 29 12.44 2.49 6.67
N TYR A 30 11.35 2.79 5.95
CA TYR A 30 11.38 3.66 4.79
C TYR A 30 11.86 5.07 5.12
N MET A 31 11.35 5.68 6.19
CA MET A 31 11.68 7.06 6.56
C MET A 31 13.15 7.22 6.95
N VAL A 32 13.72 6.26 7.69
CA VAL A 32 15.15 6.24 8.00
C VAL A 32 15.97 6.11 6.71
N LYS A 33 15.62 5.17 5.83
CA LYS A 33 16.29 5.01 4.52
C LYS A 33 16.21 6.29 3.70
N ALA A 34 15.03 6.86 3.55
CA ALA A 34 14.80 8.10 2.82
C ALA A 34 15.62 9.28 3.36
N ALA A 35 15.69 9.43 4.69
CA ALA A 35 16.49 10.47 5.33
C ALA A 35 17.99 10.31 5.05
N ARG A 36 18.50 9.07 5.13
CA ARG A 36 19.90 8.75 4.81
C ARG A 36 20.24 8.95 3.34
N GLU A 37 19.32 8.64 2.43
CA GLU A 37 19.51 8.87 1.00
C GLU A 37 19.55 10.36 0.63
N ALA A 38 18.73 11.18 1.30
CA ALA A 38 18.70 12.62 1.11
C ALA A 38 19.97 13.33 1.61
N LYS A 39 20.69 12.74 2.59
CA LYS A 39 21.98 13.24 3.12
C LYS A 39 21.93 14.65 3.73
N THR A 40 20.74 15.18 4.03
CA THR A 40 20.55 16.53 4.60
C THR A 40 20.80 16.57 6.11
N HIS A 41 20.32 15.56 6.85
CA HIS A 41 20.38 15.52 8.32
C HIS A 41 21.06 14.25 8.87
N THR A 42 21.05 13.16 8.11
CA THR A 42 21.73 11.89 8.39
C THR A 42 22.16 11.26 7.07
N SER A 43 23.11 10.33 7.09
CA SER A 43 23.59 9.62 5.90
C SER A 43 24.07 8.21 6.25
N TRP A 44 24.29 7.38 5.24
CA TRP A 44 24.85 6.04 5.44
C TRP A 44 26.25 6.03 6.04
N LEU A 45 27.08 7.04 5.72
CA LEU A 45 28.47 7.13 6.21
C LEU A 45 28.58 7.83 7.57
N ARG A 46 27.69 8.79 7.82
CA ARG A 46 27.64 9.56 9.07
C ARG A 46 26.20 9.60 9.55
N VAL A 47 25.88 8.66 10.45
CA VAL A 47 24.57 8.54 11.08
C VAL A 47 24.41 9.63 12.15
N ASN A 48 23.24 10.26 12.16
CA ASN A 48 22.84 11.20 13.21
C ASN A 48 21.76 10.54 14.08
N ASP A 49 22.18 9.86 15.14
CA ASP A 49 21.31 9.05 16.00
C ASP A 49 20.18 9.86 16.64
N ALA A 50 20.45 11.12 17.01
CA ALA A 50 19.43 11.98 17.61
C ALA A 50 18.32 12.32 16.62
N TYR A 51 18.69 12.62 15.36
CA TYR A 51 17.72 12.90 14.30
C TYR A 51 16.93 11.64 13.91
N GLU A 52 17.61 10.50 13.75
CA GLU A 52 16.93 9.26 13.39
C GLU A 52 16.00 8.78 14.50
N SER A 53 16.40 8.87 15.77
CA SER A 53 15.53 8.53 16.91
C SER A 53 14.29 9.43 16.95
N ALA A 54 14.47 10.75 16.77
CA ALA A 54 13.34 11.68 16.72
C ALA A 54 12.39 11.38 15.55
N LEU A 55 12.93 11.01 14.38
CA LEU A 55 12.13 10.62 13.21
C LEU A 55 11.34 9.33 13.46
N VAL A 56 11.98 8.31 14.06
CA VAL A 56 11.34 7.05 14.42
C VAL A 56 10.19 7.31 15.40
N SER A 57 10.46 7.99 16.52
CA SER A 57 9.44 8.29 17.53
C SER A 57 8.29 9.13 16.98
N PHE A 58 8.57 10.05 16.04
CA PHE A 58 7.52 10.83 15.38
C PHE A 58 6.59 9.95 14.54
N VAL A 59 7.14 9.03 13.72
CA VAL A 59 6.34 8.10 12.91
C VAL A 59 5.55 7.13 13.79
N GLU A 60 6.17 6.62 14.86
CA GLU A 60 5.51 5.75 15.83
C GLU A 60 4.35 6.47 16.52
N ALA A 61 4.53 7.71 16.97
CA ALA A 61 3.44 8.48 17.56
C ALA A 61 2.30 8.74 16.56
N LEU A 62 2.64 9.03 15.29
CA LEU A 62 1.66 9.30 14.25
C LEU A 62 0.71 8.13 13.99
N LEU A 63 1.26 6.91 13.97
CA LEU A 63 0.53 5.70 13.63
C LEU A 63 0.04 4.95 14.87
N ASP A 64 0.24 5.50 16.07
CA ASP A 64 -0.12 4.87 17.33
C ASP A 64 -1.62 4.53 17.38
N ALA A 65 -1.95 3.31 17.82
CA ALA A 65 -3.30 2.76 17.75
C ALA A 65 -4.19 3.21 18.92
N THR A 66 -3.70 4.06 19.83
CA THR A 66 -4.50 4.49 20.98
C THR A 66 -5.72 5.30 20.52
N PRO A 67 -6.87 5.16 21.20
CA PRO A 67 -8.07 5.93 20.87
C PRO A 67 -7.89 7.46 20.95
N THR A 68 -6.87 7.92 21.68
CA THR A 68 -6.51 9.34 21.82
C THR A 68 -5.82 9.92 20.59
N ASN A 69 -5.35 9.09 19.66
CA ASN A 69 -4.69 9.55 18.44
C ASN A 69 -5.71 10.00 17.38
N ALA A 70 -6.12 11.27 17.46
CA ALA A 70 -7.05 11.87 16.50
C ALA A 70 -6.51 11.84 15.05
N PHE A 71 -5.20 12.01 14.87
CA PHE A 71 -4.58 12.02 13.55
C PHE A 71 -4.77 10.71 12.81
N LEU A 72 -4.63 9.55 13.49
CA LEU A 72 -4.84 8.26 12.84
C LEU A 72 -6.29 8.09 12.35
N GLY A 73 -7.26 8.63 13.08
CA GLY A 73 -8.66 8.69 12.65
C GLY A 73 -8.83 9.51 11.37
N ASP A 74 -8.29 10.73 11.34
CA ASP A 74 -8.34 11.63 10.18
C ASP A 74 -7.61 11.04 8.97
N LEU A 75 -6.46 10.40 9.20
CA LEU A 75 -5.67 9.74 8.16
C LEU A 75 -6.47 8.61 7.52
N ARG A 76 -7.08 7.74 8.34
CA ARG A 76 -7.95 6.65 7.84
C ARG A 76 -9.08 7.21 6.99
N GLN A 77 -9.79 8.22 7.48
CA GLN A 77 -10.90 8.82 6.75
C GLN A 77 -10.44 9.44 5.42
N SER A 78 -9.34 10.18 5.43
CA SER A 78 -8.82 10.86 4.24
C SER A 78 -8.31 9.87 3.19
N CYS A 79 -7.62 8.81 3.61
CA CYS A 79 -7.03 7.83 2.70
C CYS A 79 -8.08 6.97 1.99
N ARG A 80 -9.31 6.84 2.49
CA ARG A 80 -10.39 6.14 1.78
C ARG A 80 -10.67 6.76 0.41
N THR A 81 -10.69 8.09 0.33
CA THR A 81 -10.88 8.81 -0.93
C THR A 81 -9.71 8.60 -1.87
N PHE A 82 -8.48 8.66 -1.35
CA PHE A 82 -7.28 8.42 -2.15
C PHE A 82 -7.20 6.98 -2.66
N ALA A 83 -7.56 6.00 -1.85
CA ALA A 83 -7.59 4.59 -2.24
C ALA A 83 -8.58 4.35 -3.39
N TRP A 84 -9.76 4.97 -3.35
CA TRP A 84 -10.75 4.86 -4.43
C TRP A 84 -10.22 5.41 -5.76
N TYR A 85 -9.74 6.65 -5.78
CA TYR A 85 -9.21 7.25 -6.99
C TYR A 85 -7.89 6.61 -7.43
N GLY A 86 -7.07 6.15 -6.49
CA GLY A 86 -5.87 5.37 -6.75
C GLY A 86 -6.19 4.09 -7.50
N GLY A 87 -7.20 3.33 -7.06
CA GLY A 87 -7.66 2.12 -7.76
C GLY A 87 -8.13 2.40 -9.18
N LEU A 88 -8.91 3.46 -9.40
CA LEU A 88 -9.34 3.88 -10.74
C LEU A 88 -8.13 4.20 -11.64
N ASN A 89 -7.16 4.95 -11.13
CA ASN A 89 -5.93 5.25 -11.85
C ASN A 89 -5.12 3.98 -12.15
N SER A 90 -5.01 3.05 -11.20
CA SER A 90 -4.29 1.79 -11.41
C SER A 90 -4.91 0.95 -12.53
N VAL A 91 -6.24 0.87 -12.62
CA VAL A 91 -6.92 0.15 -13.72
C VAL A 91 -6.70 0.86 -15.06
N ALA A 92 -6.80 2.20 -15.10
CA ALA A 92 -6.55 2.96 -16.31
C ALA A 92 -5.09 2.79 -16.80
N MET A 93 -4.13 2.81 -15.87
CA MET A 93 -2.71 2.56 -16.16
C MET A 93 -2.47 1.13 -16.63
N ALA A 94 -3.11 0.13 -16.02
CA ALA A 94 -3.02 -1.25 -16.45
C ALA A 94 -3.58 -1.43 -17.87
N LEU A 95 -4.73 -0.83 -18.18
CA LEU A 95 -5.31 -0.85 -19.52
C LEU A 95 -4.33 -0.28 -20.55
N LEU A 96 -3.77 0.90 -20.29
CA LEU A 96 -2.77 1.50 -21.17
C LEU A 96 -1.53 0.60 -21.31
N HIS A 97 -1.04 0.03 -20.21
CA HIS A 97 0.13 -0.83 -20.20
C HIS A 97 -0.05 -2.07 -21.08
N PHE A 98 -1.19 -2.77 -20.98
CA PHE A 98 -1.45 -4.00 -21.75
C PHE A 98 -1.93 -3.77 -23.18
N THR A 99 -2.39 -2.57 -23.53
CA THR A 99 -2.94 -2.28 -24.87
C THR A 99 -2.05 -1.40 -25.74
N SER A 100 -1.02 -0.78 -25.16
CA SER A 100 -0.03 0.00 -25.92
C SER A 100 0.93 -0.92 -26.69
N PRO A 101 1.54 -0.45 -27.80
CA PRO A 101 2.54 -1.22 -28.53
C PRO A 101 3.75 -1.58 -27.66
N GLY A 102 4.14 -2.85 -27.67
CA GLY A 102 5.27 -3.37 -26.89
C GLY A 102 4.94 -4.74 -26.29
N VAL A 103 5.83 -5.23 -25.41
CA VAL A 103 5.59 -6.41 -24.59
C VAL A 103 5.41 -5.93 -23.15
N PRO A 104 4.20 -5.99 -22.57
CA PRO A 104 3.98 -5.57 -21.19
C PRO A 104 4.69 -6.53 -20.24
N ASP A 105 5.31 -5.97 -19.21
CA ASP A 105 5.99 -6.71 -18.15
C ASP A 105 5.25 -6.52 -16.82
N ILE A 106 5.22 -7.53 -15.96
CA ILE A 106 4.58 -7.43 -14.64
C ILE A 106 5.58 -7.85 -13.60
N TYR A 107 5.89 -6.94 -12.67
CA TYR A 107 6.69 -7.28 -11.51
C TYR A 107 5.94 -8.28 -10.62
N GLN A 108 6.66 -9.24 -10.03
CA GLN A 108 6.06 -10.29 -9.22
C GLN A 108 5.15 -9.70 -8.14
N GLY A 109 3.91 -10.17 -8.07
CA GLY A 109 2.96 -9.70 -7.08
C GLY A 109 2.12 -8.49 -7.52
N SER A 110 2.44 -7.83 -8.63
CA SER A 110 1.70 -6.65 -9.12
C SER A 110 0.49 -7.00 -10.00
N GLU A 111 0.05 -8.27 -10.01
CA GLU A 111 -1.20 -8.70 -10.68
C GLU A 111 -2.45 -8.19 -9.95
N ILE A 112 -2.30 -7.84 -8.67
CA ILE A 112 -3.27 -7.17 -7.82
C ILE A 112 -2.66 -5.86 -7.28
N GLY A 113 -3.45 -5.06 -6.56
CA GLY A 113 -2.95 -3.81 -5.96
C GLY A 113 -1.72 -4.04 -5.06
N ASP A 114 -0.60 -3.41 -5.40
CA ASP A 114 0.64 -3.45 -4.64
C ASP A 114 1.06 -2.04 -4.23
N LEU A 115 1.09 -1.79 -2.91
CA LEU A 115 1.48 -0.52 -2.30
C LEU A 115 2.83 -0.65 -1.60
N SER A 116 3.80 -1.22 -2.31
CA SER A 116 5.19 -1.38 -1.84
C SER A 116 5.97 -0.07 -1.95
N LEU A 117 6.85 0.14 -0.97
CA LEU A 117 7.84 1.22 -0.95
C LEU A 117 9.12 0.77 -1.66
N VAL A 118 10.14 1.62 -1.64
CA VAL A 118 11.46 1.26 -2.17
C VAL A 118 12.05 0.05 -1.44
N ASP A 119 13.02 -0.59 -2.09
CA ASP A 119 13.81 -1.68 -1.53
C ASP A 119 14.21 -1.43 -0.05
N PRO A 120 14.17 -2.42 0.84
CA PRO A 120 13.79 -3.82 0.61
C PRO A 120 12.27 -4.08 0.66
N ASP A 121 11.42 -3.06 0.80
CA ASP A 121 9.97 -3.26 1.00
C ASP A 121 9.28 -3.88 -0.24
N ASN A 122 9.74 -3.54 -1.45
CA ASN A 122 9.29 -4.17 -2.70
C ASN A 122 9.85 -5.58 -2.96
N ARG A 123 10.60 -6.15 -2.00
CA ARG A 123 11.11 -7.54 -2.05
C ARG A 123 10.43 -8.47 -1.04
N ARG A 124 9.34 -8.04 -0.41
CA ARG A 124 8.55 -8.88 0.49
C ARG A 124 8.04 -10.13 -0.25
N PRO A 125 7.88 -11.28 0.44
CA PRO A 125 7.38 -12.50 -0.18
C PRO A 125 6.00 -12.30 -0.82
N VAL A 126 5.80 -12.89 -2.00
CA VAL A 126 4.53 -12.86 -2.73
C VAL A 126 3.64 -14.00 -2.25
N ASP A 127 2.40 -13.68 -1.86
CA ASP A 127 1.36 -14.68 -1.58
C ASP A 127 0.72 -15.16 -2.89
N TYR A 128 1.24 -16.26 -3.44
CA TYR A 128 0.70 -16.90 -4.64
C TYR A 128 -0.58 -17.70 -4.39
N ALA A 129 -0.86 -18.10 -3.14
CA ALA A 129 -2.09 -18.82 -2.81
C ALA A 129 -3.28 -17.87 -2.90
N LEU A 130 -3.15 -16.67 -2.32
CA LEU A 130 -4.14 -15.60 -2.45
C LEU A 130 -4.42 -15.26 -3.92
N ARG A 131 -3.37 -15.06 -4.72
CA ARG A 131 -3.50 -14.70 -6.14
C ARG A 131 -4.20 -15.76 -6.96
N ARG A 132 -3.90 -17.04 -6.69
CA ARG A 132 -4.59 -18.15 -7.34
C ARG A 132 -6.08 -18.16 -6.99
N GLY A 133 -6.43 -17.94 -5.73
CA GLY A 133 -7.84 -17.82 -5.33
C GLY A 133 -8.57 -16.62 -5.95
N VAL A 134 -7.90 -15.48 -6.10
CA VAL A 134 -8.45 -14.32 -6.83
C VAL A 134 -8.67 -14.66 -8.31
N LEU A 135 -7.70 -15.33 -8.95
CA LEU A 135 -7.83 -15.76 -10.34
C LEU A 135 -8.99 -16.75 -10.51
N ASP A 136 -9.11 -17.75 -9.64
CA ASP A 136 -10.22 -18.72 -9.66
C ASP A 136 -11.58 -18.00 -9.54
N THR A 137 -11.66 -16.93 -8.74
CA THR A 137 -12.86 -16.10 -8.60
C THR A 137 -13.18 -15.35 -9.90
N LEU A 138 -12.17 -14.78 -10.55
CA LEU A 138 -12.33 -14.08 -11.83
C LEU A 138 -12.74 -15.05 -12.96
N ASP A 139 -12.17 -16.24 -13.00
CA ASP A 139 -12.53 -17.27 -13.97
C ASP A 139 -13.97 -17.74 -13.77
N ALA A 140 -14.41 -17.92 -12.53
CA ALA A 140 -15.81 -18.24 -12.23
C ALA A 140 -16.76 -17.13 -12.70
N LEU A 141 -16.39 -15.85 -12.52
CA LEU A 141 -17.18 -14.70 -12.99
C LEU A 141 -17.22 -14.62 -14.52
N ALA A 142 -16.11 -14.88 -15.20
CA ALA A 142 -16.03 -14.85 -16.66
C ALA A 142 -16.85 -15.96 -17.32
N ASN A 143 -16.94 -17.12 -16.66
CA ASN A 143 -17.71 -18.28 -17.13
C ASN A 143 -19.17 -18.31 -16.66
N ALA A 144 -19.56 -17.40 -15.76
CA ALA A 144 -20.95 -17.27 -15.35
C ALA A 144 -21.82 -16.82 -16.54
N PRO A 145 -23.06 -17.33 -16.68
CA PRO A 145 -23.98 -16.83 -17.69
C PRO A 145 -24.14 -15.32 -17.50
N PRO A 146 -24.21 -14.53 -18.60
CA PRO A 146 -24.25 -13.07 -18.51
C PRO A 146 -25.50 -12.64 -17.76
N THR A 147 -25.37 -12.44 -16.45
CA THR A 147 -26.40 -11.81 -15.64
C THR A 147 -26.15 -10.32 -15.71
N CYS A 148 -27.04 -9.60 -16.39
CA CYS A 148 -27.07 -8.15 -16.42
C CYS A 148 -27.46 -7.59 -15.04
N ALA A 149 -26.74 -7.91 -13.96
CA ALA A 149 -26.85 -7.26 -12.65
C ALA A 149 -25.81 -7.79 -11.66
N ARG A 150 -24.93 -6.89 -11.20
CA ARG A 150 -24.13 -6.94 -9.96
C ARG A 150 -22.79 -7.71 -9.99
N ALA A 151 -21.83 -7.19 -10.75
CA ALA A 151 -20.39 -7.44 -10.48
C ALA A 151 -19.74 -6.39 -9.54
N ALA A 152 -20.45 -5.33 -9.17
CA ALA A 152 -19.87 -4.20 -8.42
C ALA A 152 -19.78 -4.39 -6.89
N GLY A 153 -20.06 -5.59 -6.35
CA GLY A 153 -20.18 -5.80 -4.90
C GLY A 153 -19.45 -7.01 -4.31
N HIS A 154 -18.68 -7.76 -5.08
CA HIS A 154 -18.06 -9.01 -4.64
C HIS A 154 -16.62 -9.18 -5.18
N LEU A 155 -15.81 -8.13 -5.12
CA LEU A 155 -14.36 -8.33 -5.08
C LEU A 155 -13.99 -8.63 -3.61
N PRO A 156 -13.45 -9.82 -3.29
CA PRO A 156 -12.94 -10.08 -1.96
C PRO A 156 -11.76 -9.12 -1.71
N GLY A 157 -12.00 -8.13 -0.84
CA GLY A 157 -11.13 -6.97 -0.61
C GLY A 157 -11.87 -5.69 -0.24
N THR A 158 -13.21 -5.63 -0.38
CA THR A 158 -14.04 -4.48 0.03
C THR A 158 -15.20 -4.84 0.97
N ALA A 159 -15.03 -5.84 1.84
CA ALA A 159 -15.96 -6.10 2.92
C ALA A 159 -15.34 -5.55 4.22
N ALA A 160 -16.14 -4.73 4.91
CA ALA A 160 -15.89 -3.97 6.13
C ALA A 160 -14.70 -4.49 6.93
#